data_AF-A0A818S8L8-F1
#
_entry.id   AF-A0A818S8L8-F1
#
_cell.length_a   1.000
_cell.length_b   1.000
_cell.length_c   1.000
_cell.angle_alpha   90.00
_cell.angle_beta   90.00
_cell.angle_gamma   90.00
#
_symmetry.space_group_name_H-M   'P 1'
#
loop_
_entity.id
_entity.type
_entity.pdbx_description
1 polymer ?
#
loop_
_entity_poly.entity_id
_entity_poly.type
_entity_poly.pdbx_seq_one_letter_code
_entity_poly.pdbx_strand_id
1 'polypeptide(L)'
;MSGKYANNIASDPNIGPTKEDDKFIIDWTFLIDTLNFSFWTDDKENESYVRKYKDKIYCGSFALAVSINQALDDGIDILNAEYYSRITMDELENIFRSSVNSSRMPMLTERLNVLHETGAILLKEYGGHFSNCIEQSGGSALKLVELIVKSFPAYRDEAIYDGQRGCLNFY
;
A
#
# COMPACT_ATOMS: atom_id res chain seq x y z
N MET A 1 3.43 -13.95 -29.64
CA MET A 1 2.64 -13.50 -28.46
C MET A 1 3.52 -13.62 -27.24
N SER A 2 4.30 -12.58 -26.91
CA SER A 2 5.07 -12.54 -25.67
C SER A 2 4.28 -11.69 -24.67
N GLY A 3 3.55 -12.34 -23.77
CA GLY A 3 2.97 -11.66 -22.61
C GLY A 3 4.13 -11.13 -21.78
N LYS A 4 4.42 -9.83 -21.89
CA LYS A 4 5.27 -9.13 -20.94
C LYS A 4 4.49 -9.13 -19.62
N TYR A 5 4.80 -10.09 -18.75
CA TYR A 5 4.34 -10.07 -17.37
C TYR A 5 4.60 -8.68 -16.80
N ALA A 6 3.58 -8.08 -16.17
CA ALA A 6 3.76 -6.85 -15.42
C ALA A 6 4.95 -7.06 -14.47
N ASN A 7 5.96 -6.18 -14.53
CA ASN A 7 7.06 -6.23 -13.58
C ASN A 7 6.47 -6.15 -12.17
N ASN A 8 6.55 -7.24 -11.42
CA ASN A 8 6.03 -7.30 -10.06
C ASN A 8 6.98 -6.49 -9.16
N ILE A 9 6.45 -5.43 -8.54
CA ILE A 9 7.16 -4.53 -7.62
C ILE A 9 7.93 -5.30 -6.54
N ALA A 10 7.33 -6.34 -5.96
CA ALA A 10 7.95 -7.14 -4.91
C ALA A 10 9.17 -7.96 -5.40
N SER A 11 9.22 -8.27 -6.70
CA SER A 11 10.31 -9.05 -7.32
C SER A 11 11.41 -8.19 -7.95
N ASP A 12 11.25 -6.86 -7.98
CA ASP A 12 12.24 -5.97 -8.58
C ASP A 12 13.39 -5.74 -7.60
N PRO A 13 14.65 -6.12 -7.95
CA PRO A 13 15.79 -6.00 -7.04
C PRO A 13 16.17 -4.56 -6.70
N ASN A 14 15.62 -3.55 -7.39
CA ASN A 14 15.88 -2.15 -7.11
C ASN A 14 14.90 -1.53 -6.12
N ILE A 15 13.67 -2.07 -6.03
CA ILE A 15 12.55 -1.43 -5.32
C ILE A 15 11.69 -2.39 -4.49
N GLY A 16 11.95 -3.69 -4.54
CA GLY A 16 11.30 -4.67 -3.68
C GLY A 16 11.75 -4.55 -2.22
N PRO A 17 11.38 -5.53 -1.37
CA PRO A 17 11.81 -5.60 0.02
C PRO A 17 13.34 -5.52 0.14
N THR A 18 13.83 -4.74 1.10
CA THR A 18 15.28 -4.52 1.31
C THR A 18 15.94 -5.57 2.21
N LYS A 19 15.17 -6.51 2.78
CA LYS A 19 15.65 -7.57 3.67
C LYS A 19 15.08 -8.92 3.24
N GLU A 20 15.86 -9.98 3.42
CA GLU A 20 15.48 -11.37 3.16
C GLU A 20 14.82 -12.05 4.39
N ASP A 21 14.02 -11.30 5.14
CA ASP A 21 13.27 -11.80 6.29
C ASP A 21 11.80 -11.98 5.90
N ASP A 22 11.26 -13.20 6.08
CA ASP A 22 9.91 -13.54 5.61
C ASP A 22 8.85 -12.60 6.19
N LYS A 23 8.95 -12.29 7.48
CA LYS A 23 7.99 -11.43 8.16
C LYS A 23 8.06 -10.00 7.61
N PHE A 24 9.27 -9.48 7.43
CA PHE A 24 9.50 -8.19 6.78
C PHE A 24 8.93 -8.16 5.36
N ILE A 25 9.20 -9.19 4.55
CA ILE A 25 8.70 -9.28 3.17
C ILE A 25 7.17 -9.32 3.14
N ILE A 26 6.55 -10.09 4.04
CA ILE A 26 5.10 -10.19 4.16
C ILE A 26 4.48 -8.84 4.55
N ASP A 27 4.98 -8.20 5.61
CA ASP A 27 4.45 -6.93 6.10
C ASP A 27 4.66 -5.81 5.06
N TRP A 28 5.81 -5.81 4.36
CA TRP A 28 6.09 -4.89 3.26
C TRP A 28 5.13 -5.10 2.08
N THR A 29 4.95 -6.34 1.64
CA THR A 29 4.07 -6.68 0.50
C THR A 29 2.64 -6.28 0.82
N PHE A 30 2.18 -6.63 2.02
CA PHE A 30 0.84 -6.28 2.48
C PHE A 30 0.62 -4.76 2.51
N LEU A 31 1.57 -3.97 3.04
CA LEU A 31 1.44 -2.52 3.08
C LEU A 31 1.42 -1.90 1.67
N ILE A 32 2.29 -2.38 0.77
CA ILE A 32 2.31 -1.92 -0.62
C ILE A 32 0.97 -2.20 -1.29
N ASP A 33 0.47 -3.43 -1.20
CA ASP A 33 -0.81 -3.81 -1.81
C ASP A 33 -1.99 -3.03 -1.20
N THR A 34 -1.98 -2.83 0.12
CA THR A 34 -2.99 -2.03 0.84
C THR A 34 -3.05 -0.59 0.32
N LEU A 35 -1.91 -0.03 -0.07
CA LEU A 35 -1.80 1.33 -0.60
C LEU A 35 -1.78 1.35 -2.14
N ASN A 36 -1.91 0.25 -2.86
CA ASN A 36 -1.73 0.25 -4.31
C ASN A 36 -3.01 0.62 -5.09
N PHE A 37 -3.61 1.78 -4.80
CA PHE A 37 -4.82 2.26 -5.47
C PHE A 37 -4.69 3.68 -6.04
N SER A 38 -5.48 4.00 -7.06
CA SER A 38 -5.69 5.35 -7.60
C SER A 38 -4.44 6.12 -8.05
N PHE A 39 -3.59 5.50 -8.87
CA PHE A 39 -2.45 6.17 -9.51
C PHE A 39 -2.74 6.71 -10.93
N TRP A 40 -3.99 6.64 -11.37
CA TRP A 40 -4.42 7.13 -12.67
C TRP A 40 -4.42 8.66 -12.70
N THR A 41 -3.92 9.25 -13.79
CA THR A 41 -3.95 10.70 -14.02
C THR A 41 -4.79 11.00 -15.25
N ASP A 42 -6.09 11.18 -15.04
CA ASP A 42 -7.00 11.70 -16.08
C ASP A 42 -6.94 13.24 -16.19
N ASP A 43 -6.28 13.86 -15.22
CA ASP A 43 -6.27 15.29 -15.04
C ASP A 43 -5.05 15.90 -15.71
N LYS A 44 -5.27 16.76 -16.73
CA LYS A 44 -4.18 17.47 -17.42
C LYS A 44 -3.40 18.41 -16.47
N GLU A 45 -3.96 18.70 -15.30
CA GLU A 45 -3.39 19.58 -14.29
C GLU A 45 -2.51 18.86 -13.26
N ASN A 46 -2.67 17.54 -13.08
CA ASN A 46 -1.89 16.75 -12.11
C ASN A 46 -1.00 15.73 -12.82
N GLU A 47 0.31 15.95 -12.74
CA GLU A 47 1.29 14.98 -13.21
C GLU A 47 1.27 13.72 -12.34
N SER A 48 1.62 12.59 -12.94
CA SER A 48 1.71 11.31 -12.21
C SER A 48 2.58 11.45 -10.96
N TYR A 49 2.23 10.71 -9.90
CA TYR A 49 3.04 10.70 -8.69
C TYR A 49 4.47 10.25 -9.00
N VAL A 50 5.48 11.04 -8.61
CA VAL A 50 6.88 10.81 -9.01
C VAL A 50 7.81 10.80 -7.81
N ARG A 51 8.74 9.84 -7.80
CA ARG A 51 9.84 9.77 -6.83
C ARG A 51 11.16 9.48 -7.47
N LYS A 52 12.17 10.27 -7.12
CA LYS A 52 13.57 9.95 -7.36
C LYS A 52 14.07 9.10 -6.20
N TYR A 53 14.72 8.00 -6.54
CA TYR A 53 15.37 7.12 -5.57
C TYR A 53 16.62 6.55 -6.18
N LYS A 54 17.73 6.72 -5.46
CA LYS A 54 19.08 6.56 -6.01
C LYS A 54 19.18 7.42 -7.29
N ASP A 55 19.68 6.85 -8.39
CA ASP A 55 19.86 7.57 -9.67
C ASP A 55 18.70 7.39 -10.66
N LYS A 56 17.54 6.93 -10.20
CA LYS A 56 16.37 6.64 -11.05
C LYS A 56 15.13 7.39 -10.61
N ILE A 57 14.25 7.67 -11.58
CA ILE A 57 12.94 8.25 -11.35
C ILE A 57 11.89 7.15 -11.55
N TYR A 58 10.97 7.07 -10.60
CA TYR A 58 9.85 6.14 -10.57
C TYR A 58 8.54 6.92 -10.58
N CYS A 59 7.49 6.32 -11.14
CA CYS A 59 6.16 6.93 -11.21
C CYS A 59 5.05 5.95 -10.75
N GLY A 60 3.92 6.51 -10.34
CA GLY A 60 2.74 5.73 -9.94
C GLY A 60 3.03 4.74 -8.81
N SER A 61 2.59 3.50 -8.98
CA SER A 61 2.79 2.42 -8.00
C SER A 61 4.26 2.11 -7.71
N PHE A 62 5.16 2.30 -8.68
CA PHE A 62 6.60 2.14 -8.46
C PHE A 62 7.15 3.25 -7.54
N ALA A 63 6.62 4.47 -7.66
CA ALA A 63 6.98 5.58 -6.77
C ALA A 63 6.46 5.37 -5.34
N LEU A 64 5.31 4.71 -5.17
CA LEU A 64 4.83 4.26 -3.86
C LEU A 64 5.83 3.32 -3.18
N ALA A 65 6.25 2.25 -3.87
CA ALA A 65 7.20 1.28 -3.34
C ALA A 65 8.53 1.91 -2.91
N VAL A 66 9.04 2.79 -3.77
CA VAL A 66 10.23 3.59 -3.47
C VAL A 66 10.05 4.50 -2.26
N SER A 67 8.86 5.08 -2.07
CA SER A 67 8.60 5.95 -0.91
C SER A 67 8.66 5.18 0.40
N ILE A 68 8.12 3.96 0.42
CA ILE A 68 8.18 3.06 1.58
C ILE A 68 9.63 2.65 1.86
N ASN A 69 10.39 2.28 0.82
CA ASN A 69 11.80 1.93 1.00
C ASN A 69 12.64 3.12 1.48
N GLN A 70 12.41 4.32 0.95
CA GLN A 70 13.10 5.53 1.42
C GLN A 70 12.76 5.82 2.88
N ALA A 71 11.50 5.68 3.30
CA ALA A 71 11.12 5.87 4.70
C ALA A 71 11.85 4.87 5.62
N LEU A 72 11.98 3.61 5.20
CA LEU A 72 12.75 2.60 5.92
C LEU A 72 14.25 2.96 6.00
N ASP A 73 14.84 3.44 4.90
CA ASP A 73 16.23 3.89 4.86
C ASP A 73 16.46 5.11 5.78
N ASP A 74 15.47 5.99 5.90
CA ASP A 74 15.47 7.16 6.78
C ASP A 74 15.22 6.77 8.26
N GLY A 75 15.06 5.48 8.57
CA GLY A 75 14.84 4.97 9.92
C GLY A 75 13.40 5.08 10.43
N ILE A 76 12.44 5.37 9.54
CA ILE A 76 11.01 5.39 9.87
C ILE A 76 10.47 3.96 9.86
N ASP A 77 9.85 3.55 10.96
CA ASP A 77 9.28 2.20 11.12
C ASP A 77 7.91 2.06 10.43
N ILE A 78 7.85 2.39 9.14
CA ILE A 78 6.60 2.49 8.36
C ILE A 78 5.89 1.15 8.14
N LEU A 79 6.55 0.01 8.42
CA LEU A 79 5.93 -1.33 8.38
C LEU A 79 5.27 -1.73 9.71
N ASN A 80 5.49 -0.97 10.78
CA ASN A 80 4.94 -1.27 12.09
C ASN A 80 3.51 -0.73 12.21
N ALA A 81 2.55 -1.64 12.45
CA ALA A 81 1.14 -1.30 12.60
C ALA A 81 0.89 -0.29 13.73
N GLU A 82 1.67 -0.32 14.81
CA GLU A 82 1.54 0.68 15.86
C GLU A 82 1.90 2.08 15.36
N TYR A 83 2.96 2.18 14.55
CA TYR A 83 3.40 3.44 13.96
C TYR A 83 2.35 3.97 12.98
N TYR A 84 2.03 3.23 11.91
CA TYR A 84 1.15 3.75 10.88
C TYR A 84 -0.32 3.82 11.29
N SER A 85 -0.74 3.16 12.39
CA SER A 85 -2.07 3.39 12.98
C SER A 85 -2.25 4.77 13.61
N ARG A 86 -1.12 5.46 13.90
CA ARG A 86 -1.09 6.76 14.60
C ARG A 86 -0.34 7.84 13.81
N ILE A 87 0.17 7.51 12.63
CA ILE A 87 0.88 8.45 11.77
C ILE A 87 0.00 9.66 11.49
N THR A 88 0.59 10.84 11.50
CA THR A 88 -0.09 12.10 11.21
C THR A 88 -0.12 12.39 9.72
N MET A 89 -1.01 13.31 9.30
CA MET A 89 -1.02 13.78 7.91
C MET A 89 0.33 14.39 7.52
N ASP A 90 0.94 15.21 8.39
CA ASP A 90 2.24 15.86 8.12
C ASP A 90 3.36 14.84 7.91
N GLU A 91 3.41 13.78 8.73
CA GLU A 91 4.37 12.69 8.56
C GLU A 91 4.11 11.93 7.25
N LEU A 92 2.85 11.65 6.93
CA LEU A 92 2.46 10.96 5.70
C LEU A 92 2.78 11.79 4.45
N GLU A 93 2.54 13.11 4.49
CA GLU A 93 2.93 14.07 3.46
C GLU A 93 4.43 14.09 3.25
N ASN A 94 5.22 14.04 4.33
CA ASN A 94 6.67 13.99 4.24
C ASN A 94 7.14 12.66 3.63
N ILE A 95 6.61 11.53 4.09
CA ILE A 95 6.94 10.19 3.57
C ILE A 95 6.62 10.10 2.09
N PHE A 96 5.47 10.62 1.66
CA PHE A 96 5.01 10.58 0.27
C PHE A 96 5.28 11.85 -0.53
N ARG A 97 6.17 12.73 -0.06
CA ARG A 97 6.52 13.95 -0.79
C ARG A 97 7.09 13.64 -2.18
N SER A 98 6.46 14.18 -3.21
CA SER A 98 6.92 14.01 -4.59
C SER A 98 8.29 14.65 -4.80
N SER A 99 9.06 14.11 -5.75
CA SER A 99 10.32 14.72 -6.16
C SER A 99 10.16 15.90 -7.11
N VAL A 100 8.94 16.17 -7.58
CA VAL A 100 8.60 17.31 -8.45
C VAL A 100 7.41 18.07 -7.87
N ASN A 101 7.47 19.40 -7.84
CA ASN A 101 6.45 20.24 -7.21
C ASN A 101 5.07 20.19 -7.89
N SER A 102 5.02 19.88 -9.18
CA SER A 102 3.80 19.70 -9.99
C SER A 102 3.09 18.37 -9.75
N SER A 103 3.66 17.49 -8.93
CA SER A 103 3.18 16.13 -8.70
C SER A 103 2.91 15.92 -7.21
N ARG A 104 1.84 15.21 -6.88
CA ARG A 104 1.41 14.92 -5.50
C ARG A 104 1.07 13.43 -5.39
N MET A 105 1.12 12.86 -4.19
CA MET A 105 0.51 11.55 -3.96
C MET A 105 -1.01 11.69 -4.05
N PRO A 106 -1.69 10.98 -4.98
CA PRO A 106 -3.14 11.02 -5.06
C PRO A 106 -3.77 10.37 -3.83
N MET A 107 -4.93 10.90 -3.42
CA MET A 107 -5.78 10.35 -2.35
C MET A 107 -5.05 10.16 -1.01
N LEU A 108 -4.24 11.14 -0.61
CA LEU A 108 -3.41 11.03 0.59
C LEU A 108 -4.24 10.92 1.88
N THR A 109 -5.38 11.61 1.96
CA THR A 109 -6.33 11.50 3.08
C THR A 109 -6.92 10.11 3.19
N GLU A 110 -7.29 9.50 2.07
CA GLU A 110 -7.84 8.14 2.03
C GLU A 110 -6.76 7.12 2.41
N ARG A 111 -5.52 7.31 1.96
CA ARG A 111 -4.37 6.49 2.39
C ARG A 111 -4.15 6.57 3.89
N LEU A 112 -4.25 7.77 4.49
CA LEU A 112 -4.14 7.95 5.94
C LEU A 112 -5.23 7.14 6.66
N ASN A 113 -6.48 7.25 6.20
CA ASN A 113 -7.60 6.49 6.78
C ASN A 113 -7.39 4.98 6.66
N VAL A 114 -6.92 4.50 5.49
CA VAL A 114 -6.61 3.09 5.26
C VAL A 114 -5.49 2.60 6.19
N LEU A 115 -4.43 3.39 6.40
CA LEU A 115 -3.37 3.06 7.35
C LEU A 115 -3.89 2.95 8.78
N HIS A 116 -4.69 3.94 9.22
CA HIS A 116 -5.28 3.94 10.55
C HIS A 116 -6.17 2.73 10.79
N GLU A 117 -7.09 2.45 9.85
CA GLU A 117 -8.02 1.33 9.94
C GLU A 117 -7.29 -0.01 9.91
N THR A 118 -6.41 -0.22 8.92
CA THR A 118 -5.63 -1.45 8.75
C THR A 118 -4.73 -1.71 9.93
N GLY A 119 -4.05 -0.68 10.45
CA GLY A 119 -3.18 -0.79 11.61
C GLY A 119 -3.95 -1.17 12.86
N ALA A 120 -5.11 -0.54 13.10
CA ALA A 120 -5.98 -0.88 14.22
C ALA A 120 -6.48 -2.34 14.16
N ILE A 121 -6.85 -2.83 12.97
CA ILE A 121 -7.25 -4.23 12.76
C ILE A 121 -6.09 -5.18 13.04
N LEU A 122 -4.90 -4.91 12.50
CA LEU A 122 -3.72 -5.74 12.72
C LEU A 122 -3.35 -5.82 14.20
N LEU A 123 -3.33 -4.70 14.91
CA LEU A 123 -3.03 -4.67 16.33
C LEU A 123 -4.05 -5.46 17.16
N LYS A 124 -5.33 -5.36 16.80
CA LYS A 124 -6.43 -5.99 17.56
C LYS A 124 -6.57 -7.49 17.28
N GLU A 125 -6.48 -7.90 16.02
CA GLU A 125 -6.87 -9.25 15.57
C GLU A 125 -5.66 -10.13 15.18
N TYR A 126 -4.53 -9.51 14.86
CA TYR A 126 -3.38 -10.17 14.25
C TYR A 126 -2.05 -9.81 14.93
N GLY A 127 -2.08 -9.33 16.19
CA GLY A 127 -0.86 -9.04 16.96
C GLY A 127 0.09 -8.04 16.30
N GLY A 128 -0.43 -7.16 15.44
CA GLY A 128 0.32 -6.12 14.72
C GLY A 128 0.95 -6.55 13.40
N HIS A 129 0.80 -7.81 12.97
CA HIS A 129 1.53 -8.34 11.81
C HIS A 129 0.64 -9.16 10.88
N PHE A 130 0.78 -8.95 9.56
CA PHE A 130 -0.07 -9.64 8.58
C PHE A 130 0.28 -11.13 8.45
N SER A 131 1.51 -11.53 8.81
CA SER A 131 1.90 -12.94 8.90
C SER A 131 0.94 -13.76 9.77
N ASN A 132 0.40 -13.18 10.84
CA ASN A 132 -0.55 -13.87 11.72
C ASN A 132 -1.93 -14.07 11.04
N CYS A 133 -2.32 -13.21 10.09
CA CYS A 133 -3.49 -13.43 9.25
C CYS A 133 -3.26 -14.62 8.29
N ILE A 134 -2.06 -14.68 7.68
CA ILE A 134 -1.66 -15.81 6.82
C ILE A 134 -1.66 -17.12 7.62
N GLU A 135 -1.10 -17.13 8.82
CA GLU A 135 -1.10 -18.32 9.70
C GLU A 135 -2.53 -18.78 10.02
N GLN A 136 -3.45 -17.86 10.32
CA GLN A 136 -4.86 -18.19 10.58
C GLN A 136 -5.58 -18.79 9.36
N SER A 137 -5.09 -18.55 8.14
CA SER A 137 -5.61 -19.20 6.94
C SER A 137 -5.31 -20.71 6.88
N GLY A 138 -4.36 -21.21 7.67
CA GLY A 138 -3.99 -22.63 7.70
C GLY A 138 -3.46 -23.15 6.35
N GLY A 139 -2.82 -22.28 5.56
CA GLY A 139 -2.30 -22.62 4.23
C GLY A 139 -3.37 -22.67 3.13
N SER A 140 -4.61 -22.27 3.41
CA SER A 140 -5.69 -22.20 2.42
C SER A 140 -5.77 -20.81 1.80
N ALA A 141 -5.46 -20.71 0.49
CA ALA A 141 -5.58 -19.46 -0.25
C ALA A 141 -7.03 -18.91 -0.24
N LEU A 142 -8.03 -19.80 -0.34
CA LEU A 142 -9.43 -19.41 -0.25
C LEU A 142 -9.75 -18.79 1.11
N LYS A 143 -9.32 -19.44 2.19
CA LYS A 143 -9.53 -18.93 3.56
C LYS A 143 -8.78 -17.62 3.79
N LEU A 144 -7.60 -17.44 3.19
CA LEU A 144 -6.85 -16.19 3.26
C LEU A 144 -7.64 -15.04 2.61
N VAL A 145 -8.18 -15.24 1.40
CA VAL A 145 -9.02 -14.24 0.74
C VAL A 145 -10.26 -13.92 1.57
N GLU A 146 -10.93 -14.93 2.14
CA GLU A 146 -12.08 -14.72 3.04
C GLU A 146 -11.71 -13.87 4.28
N LEU A 147 -10.57 -14.15 4.92
CA LEU A 147 -10.07 -13.36 6.04
C LEU A 147 -9.77 -11.92 5.62
N ILE A 148 -9.11 -11.73 4.47
CA ILE A 148 -8.74 -10.40 3.97
C ILE A 148 -10.00 -9.54 3.75
N VAL A 149 -10.95 -10.02 2.94
CA VAL A 149 -12.16 -9.28 2.59
C VAL A 149 -13.05 -9.03 3.81
N LYS A 150 -13.06 -9.96 4.76
CA LYS A 150 -13.84 -9.82 6.00
C LYS A 150 -13.22 -8.79 6.95
N SER A 151 -11.92 -8.86 7.18
CA SER A 151 -11.24 -8.05 8.20
C SER A 151 -10.86 -6.66 7.70
N PHE A 152 -10.41 -6.52 6.45
CA PHE A 152 -9.83 -5.27 5.93
C PHE A 152 -10.78 -4.58 4.94
N PRO A 153 -11.44 -3.48 5.34
CA PRO A 153 -12.45 -2.82 4.52
C PRO A 153 -11.91 -2.26 3.20
N ALA A 154 -10.65 -1.85 3.17
CA ALA A 154 -9.95 -1.39 1.96
C ALA A 154 -9.94 -2.42 0.81
N TYR A 155 -10.16 -3.70 1.10
CA TYR A 155 -10.23 -4.78 0.12
C TYR A 155 -11.66 -5.15 -0.28
N ARG A 156 -12.66 -4.42 0.20
CA ARG A 156 -14.04 -4.54 -0.25
C ARG A 156 -14.26 -3.51 -1.35
N ASP A 157 -14.44 -3.96 -2.58
CA ASP A 157 -14.84 -3.11 -3.74
C ASP A 157 -16.31 -2.63 -3.60
N GLU A 158 -16.64 -2.06 -2.45
CA GLU A 158 -17.94 -1.52 -2.11
C GLU A 158 -17.87 0.00 -2.07
N ALA A 159 -18.79 0.64 -2.79
CA ALA A 159 -19.00 2.07 -2.70
C ALA A 159 -20.45 2.37 -2.33
N ILE A 160 -20.67 3.50 -1.68
CA ILE A 160 -22.01 4.05 -1.49
C ILE A 160 -22.25 5.05 -2.61
N TYR A 161 -23.16 4.71 -3.52
CA TYR A 161 -23.63 5.62 -4.56
C TYR A 161 -25.10 5.96 -4.29
N ASP A 162 -25.42 7.24 -4.17
CA ASP A 162 -26.78 7.75 -3.90
C ASP A 162 -27.47 7.09 -2.68
N GLY A 163 -26.73 6.95 -1.58
CA GLY A 163 -27.24 6.33 -0.35
C GLY A 163 -27.48 4.82 -0.42
N GLN A 164 -27.17 4.18 -1.55
CA GLN A 164 -27.25 2.73 -1.74
C GLN A 164 -25.87 2.11 -1.71
N ARG A 165 -25.73 1.02 -0.93
CA ARG A 165 -24.51 0.23 -0.86
C ARG A 165 -24.51 -0.77 -2.02
N GLY A 166 -23.52 -0.68 -2.90
CA GLY A 166 -23.36 -1.59 -4.04
C GLY A 166 -21.90 -1.99 -4.24
N CYS A 167 -21.67 -3.22 -4.71
CA CYS A 167 -20.36 -3.62 -5.23
C CYS A 167 -20.15 -2.94 -6.59
N LEU A 168 -18.99 -2.32 -6.78
CA LEU A 168 -18.59 -1.78 -8.09
C LEU A 168 -18.12 -2.94 -8.98
N ASN A 169 -19.01 -3.43 -9.84
CA ASN A 169 -18.62 -4.39 -10.87
C ASN A 169 -18.01 -3.64 -12.06
N PHE A 170 -16.71 -3.75 -12.25
CA PHE A 170 -16.05 -3.35 -13.49
C PHE A 170 -16.25 -4.46 -14.54
N TYR A 171 -16.97 -4.15 -15.63
CA TYR A 171 -17.13 -5.01 -16.81
C TYR A 171 -16.17 -4.58 -17.93
#